data_AF-A0ABD6A9Z7-F1
#
_entry.id   AF-A0ABD6A9Z7-F1
#
_cell.length_a   1.000
_cell.length_b   1.000
_cell.length_c   1.000
_cell.angle_alpha   90.00
_cell.angle_beta   90.00
_cell.angle_gamma   90.00
#
_symmetry.space_group_name_H-M   'P 1'
#
loop_
_entity.id
_entity.type
_entity.pdbx_description
1 polymer ?
#
loop_
_entity_poly.entity_id
_entity_poly.type
_entity_poly.pdbx_seq_one_letter_code
_entity_poly.pdbx_strand_id
1 'polypeptide(L)'
;MSRPRFRIERSVELVGGPDGNGAGQYVDYDGWLLDANGRDGSGSTVDRRGEEAVTIEVGAGEDGLAFDPVAVHVDPGTRIVWEWAETEIV
;
A
#
# COMPACT_ATOMS: atom_id res chain seq x y z
N MET A 1 -20.29 -19.82 30.56
CA MET A 1 -20.69 -18.90 29.48
C MET A 1 -19.73 -19.10 28.31
N SER A 2 -20.22 -19.61 27.18
CA SER A 2 -19.42 -19.91 26.00
C SER A 2 -19.22 -18.64 25.16
N ARG A 3 -17.97 -18.27 24.86
CA ARG A 3 -17.68 -17.16 23.94
C ARG A 3 -17.83 -17.66 22.51
N PRO A 4 -18.62 -17.00 21.64
CA PRO A 4 -18.70 -17.41 20.24
C PRO A 4 -17.35 -17.20 19.57
N ARG A 5 -16.83 -18.23 18.91
CA ARG A 5 -15.60 -18.16 18.11
C ARG A 5 -16.01 -17.70 16.72
N PHE A 6 -15.83 -16.42 16.42
CA PHE A 6 -16.08 -15.89 15.08
C PHE A 6 -14.96 -16.37 14.15
N ARG A 7 -15.31 -17.13 13.11
CA ARG A 7 -14.40 -17.60 12.06
C ARG A 7 -14.79 -16.90 10.77
N ILE A 8 -13.95 -15.98 10.29
CA ILE A 8 -14.13 -15.35 8.97
C ILE A 8 -13.51 -16.29 7.94
N GLU A 9 -14.33 -17.02 7.18
CA GLU A 9 -13.89 -17.83 6.03
C GLU A 9 -14.35 -17.20 4.71
N ARG A 10 -14.16 -15.88 4.55
CA ARG A 10 -14.41 -15.25 3.25
C ARG A 10 -13.15 -15.39 2.40
N SER A 11 -13.08 -16.47 1.62
CA SER A 11 -12.21 -16.58 0.47
C SER A 11 -12.60 -15.49 -0.53
N VAL A 12 -11.70 -14.55 -0.81
CA VAL A 12 -11.84 -13.66 -1.96
C VAL A 12 -11.22 -14.41 -3.14
N GLU A 13 -12.04 -14.78 -4.12
CA GLU A 13 -11.52 -15.29 -5.40
C GLU A 13 -11.11 -14.07 -6.21
N LEU A 14 -9.80 -13.87 -6.40
CA LEU A 14 -9.28 -12.89 -7.34
C LEU A 14 -9.65 -13.36 -8.76
N VAL A 15 -10.70 -12.78 -9.33
CA VAL A 15 -10.95 -12.92 -10.76
C VAL A 15 -9.91 -12.06 -11.47
N GLY A 16 -8.79 -12.68 -11.85
CA GLY A 16 -7.83 -12.08 -12.78
C GLY A 16 -8.44 -12.01 -14.17
N GLY A 17 -8.78 -10.81 -14.63
CA GLY A 17 -9.10 -10.56 -16.04
C GLY A 17 -7.88 -10.79 -16.94
N PRO A 18 -8.06 -11.13 -18.23
CA PRO A 18 -7.01 -11.62 -19.13
C PRO A 18 -5.95 -10.60 -19.57
N ASP A 19 -5.90 -9.41 -18.99
CA ASP A 19 -5.02 -8.33 -19.47
C ASP A 19 -3.72 -8.28 -18.66
N GLY A 20 -2.92 -9.34 -18.80
CA GLY A 20 -1.53 -9.34 -18.35
C GLY A 20 -0.70 -8.38 -19.21
N ASN A 21 -0.52 -7.14 -18.74
CA ASN A 21 0.44 -6.20 -19.33
C ASN A 21 1.56 -5.86 -18.33
N GLY A 22 2.64 -6.63 -18.39
CA GLY A 22 3.83 -6.54 -17.54
C GLY A 22 4.80 -5.40 -17.91
N ALA A 23 4.32 -4.17 -18.07
CA ALA A 23 5.17 -2.99 -18.21
C ALA A 23 4.46 -1.77 -17.64
N GLY A 24 4.95 -1.27 -16.49
CA GLY A 24 4.74 0.10 -15.99
C GLY A 24 3.31 0.63 -16.14
N GLN A 25 2.31 -0.20 -15.88
CA GLN A 25 0.91 0.21 -15.90
C GLN A 25 0.75 1.22 -14.76
N TYR A 26 0.64 2.49 -15.11
CA TYR A 26 0.12 3.49 -14.20
C TYR A 26 -1.22 2.94 -13.70
N VAL A 27 -1.27 2.48 -12.44
CA VAL A 27 -2.54 2.11 -11.84
C VAL A 27 -3.35 3.39 -11.82
N ASP A 28 -4.45 3.40 -12.57
CA ASP A 28 -5.36 4.54 -12.56
C ASP A 28 -6.12 4.50 -11.24
N TYR A 29 -5.81 5.45 -10.38
CA TYR A 29 -6.43 5.60 -9.07
C TYR A 29 -7.69 6.47 -9.14
N ASP A 30 -8.22 6.78 -10.34
CA ASP A 30 -9.36 7.68 -10.54
C ASP A 30 -9.16 9.02 -9.80
N GLY A 31 -7.91 9.50 -9.83
CA GLY A 31 -7.50 10.74 -9.18
C GLY A 31 -7.31 10.71 -7.66
N TRP A 32 -7.60 9.60 -6.96
CA TRP A 32 -7.58 9.53 -5.48
C TRP A 32 -6.27 9.96 -4.82
N LEU A 33 -5.15 9.79 -5.53
CA LEU A 33 -3.82 10.08 -5.00
C LEU A 33 -3.23 11.38 -5.55
N LEU A 34 -3.96 12.15 -6.37
CA LEU A 34 -3.45 13.37 -7.00
C LEU A 34 -3.03 14.44 -5.99
N ASP A 35 -3.74 14.53 -4.86
CA ASP A 35 -3.46 15.49 -3.79
C ASP A 35 -2.58 14.91 -2.67
N ALA A 36 -2.07 13.69 -2.83
CA ALA A 36 -1.23 13.06 -1.82
C ALA A 36 0.19 13.65 -1.83
N ASN A 37 0.75 13.93 -0.65
CA ASN A 37 2.12 14.38 -0.51
C ASN A 37 3.10 13.35 -1.08
N GLY A 38 4.11 13.81 -1.84
CA GLY A 38 5.06 12.93 -2.52
C GLY A 38 4.52 12.27 -3.79
N ARG A 39 3.24 12.51 -4.15
CA ARG A 39 2.73 12.17 -5.48
C ARG A 39 3.07 13.29 -6.45
N ASP A 40 4.31 13.32 -6.94
CA ASP A 40 4.53 14.00 -8.21
C ASP A 40 3.78 13.22 -9.31
N GLY A 41 3.44 13.86 -10.42
CA GLY A 41 2.73 13.21 -11.52
C GLY A 41 3.45 11.99 -12.13
N SER A 42 4.57 11.52 -11.57
CA SER A 42 5.36 10.34 -11.93
C SER A 42 5.34 9.19 -10.90
N GLY A 43 4.68 9.37 -9.73
CA GLY A 43 4.61 8.36 -8.66
C GLY A 43 3.99 7.04 -9.12
N SER A 44 4.82 6.18 -9.71
CA SER A 44 4.46 4.85 -10.13
C SER A 44 4.19 4.03 -8.87
N THR A 45 3.13 3.25 -8.91
CA THR A 45 2.87 2.23 -7.91
C THR A 45 4.11 1.35 -7.76
N VAL A 46 4.65 1.26 -6.55
CA VAL A 46 5.75 0.38 -6.24
C VAL A 46 5.19 -1.04 -6.16
N ASP A 47 5.70 -1.96 -6.99
CA ASP A 47 5.31 -3.37 -6.93
C ASP A 47 6.11 -4.08 -5.83
N ARG A 48 5.39 -4.72 -4.92
CA ARG A 48 5.88 -5.54 -3.80
C ARG A 48 5.11 -6.85 -3.70
N ARG A 49 4.47 -7.30 -4.78
CA ARG A 49 3.86 -8.64 -4.83
C ARG A 49 4.94 -9.71 -4.67
N GLY A 50 4.59 -10.80 -4.01
CA GLY A 50 5.48 -11.88 -3.61
C GLY A 50 6.20 -11.66 -2.28
N GLU A 51 6.10 -10.47 -1.67
CA GLU A 51 6.74 -10.17 -0.39
C GLU A 51 5.83 -10.50 0.80
N GLU A 52 6.42 -11.11 1.83
CA GLU A 52 5.71 -11.47 3.06
C GLU A 52 5.43 -10.26 3.96
N ALA A 53 6.27 -9.23 3.87
CA ALA A 53 6.14 -7.99 4.62
C ALA A 53 6.65 -6.79 3.81
N VAL A 54 6.01 -5.65 3.98
CA VAL A 54 6.38 -4.37 3.36
C VAL A 54 6.37 -3.29 4.42
N THR A 55 7.46 -2.53 4.52
CA THR A 55 7.53 -1.30 5.33
C THR A 55 7.02 -0.11 4.52
N ILE A 56 6.20 0.72 5.17
CA ILE A 56 5.85 2.06 4.73
C ILE A 56 6.36 3.06 5.78
N GLU A 57 7.18 4.01 5.35
CA GLU A 57 7.61 5.12 6.19
C GLU A 57 6.48 6.15 6.32
N VAL A 58 6.26 6.65 7.54
CA VAL A 58 5.30 7.70 7.86
C VAL A 58 6.05 8.95 8.31
N GLY A 59 5.78 10.07 7.65
CA GLY A 59 6.49 11.32 7.90
C GLY A 59 7.72 11.48 7.01
N ALA A 60 7.67 10.92 5.80
CA ALA A 60 8.68 11.09 4.76
C ALA A 60 8.55 12.46 4.07
N GLY A 61 9.48 12.74 3.15
CA GLY A 61 9.51 13.97 2.36
C GLY A 61 10.06 15.18 3.12
N GLU A 62 10.34 16.27 2.41
CA GLU A 62 10.99 17.47 2.99
C GLU A 62 10.19 18.10 4.14
N ASP A 63 8.86 18.06 4.06
CA ASP A 63 7.97 18.60 5.09
C ASP A 63 7.60 17.58 6.18
N GLY A 64 8.04 16.31 6.06
CA GLY A 64 7.71 15.25 7.00
C GLY A 64 6.22 14.87 7.01
N LEU A 65 5.52 15.07 5.90
CA LEU A 65 4.07 14.85 5.76
C LEU A 65 3.71 13.83 4.66
N ALA A 66 4.68 13.11 4.11
CA ALA A 66 4.46 12.10 3.07
C ALA A 66 4.55 10.67 3.61
N PHE A 67 4.07 9.73 2.81
CA PHE A 67 4.40 8.31 2.93
C PHE A 67 5.47 7.96 1.92
N ASP A 68 6.35 7.03 2.28
CA ASP A 68 7.27 6.41 1.33
C ASP A 68 7.20 4.87 1.44
N PRO A 69 6.79 4.16 0.37
CA PRO A 69 6.24 4.68 -0.88
C PRO A 69 4.81 5.25 -0.73
N VAL A 70 4.45 6.22 -1.59
CA VAL A 70 3.10 6.81 -1.62
C VAL A 70 2.02 5.85 -2.14
N ALA A 71 2.41 4.87 -2.96
CA ALA A 71 1.53 3.86 -3.52
C ALA A 71 2.28 2.54 -3.68
N VAL A 72 1.72 1.46 -3.13
CA VAL A 72 2.30 0.11 -3.20
C VAL A 72 1.27 -0.92 -3.64
N HIS A 73 1.68 -1.88 -4.46
CA HIS A 73 0.89 -3.06 -4.83
C HIS A 73 1.46 -4.28 -4.10
N VAL A 74 0.64 -4.92 -3.27
CA VAL A 74 1.00 -6.12 -2.51
C VAL A 74 0.01 -7.25 -2.79
N ASP A 75 0.41 -8.48 -2.48
CA ASP A 75 -0.51 -9.61 -2.50
C ASP A 75 -1.42 -9.60 -1.25
N PRO A 76 -2.65 -10.14 -1.33
CA PRO A 76 -3.48 -10.33 -0.15
C PRO A 76 -2.78 -11.19 0.91
N GLY A 77 -2.72 -10.70 2.14
CA GLY A 77 -2.06 -11.38 3.25
C GLY A 77 -0.63 -10.94 3.52
N THR A 78 -0.04 -10.09 2.67
CA THR A 78 1.23 -9.40 2.97
C THR A 78 1.09 -8.56 4.24
N ARG A 79 2.08 -8.65 5.14
CA ARG A 79 2.12 -7.84 6.37
C ARG A 79 2.59 -6.42 6.05
N ILE A 80 1.78 -5.43 6.39
CA ILE A 80 2.20 -4.02 6.30
C ILE A 80 2.81 -3.58 7.63
N VAL A 81 4.04 -3.07 7.58
CA VAL A 81 4.76 -2.48 8.71
C VAL A 81 4.78 -0.96 8.52
N TRP A 82 4.40 -0.23 9.56
CA TRP A 82 4.43 1.22 9.56
C TRP A 82 5.58 1.67 10.44
N GLU A 83 6.55 2.36 9.85
CA GLU A 83 7.69 2.93 10.56
C GLU A 83 7.55 4.45 10.55
N TRP A 84 7.47 5.05 11.74
CA TRP A 84 7.37 6.49 11.87
C TRP A 84 8.78 7.08 11.82
N ALA A 85 8.99 8.08 10.96
CA ALA A 85 10.21 8.88 11.02
C ALA A 85 10.33 9.43 12.45
N GLU A 86 11.48 9.21 13.09
CA GLU A 86 11.74 9.66 14.47
C GLU A 86 11.73 11.20 14.51
N THR A 87 10.53 11.77 14.63
CA THR A 87 10.33 13.16 14.97
C THR A 87 10.61 13.30 16.46
N GLU A 88 11.76 13.86 16.82
CA GLU A 88 11.99 14.37 18.17
C GLU A 88 11.09 15.61 18.33
N ILE A 89 9.96 15.46 19.03
CA ILE A 89 9.11 16.60 19.40
C ILE A 89 9.89 17.40 20.47
N VAL A 90 10.43 18.54 20.07
CA VAL A 90 11.03 19.55 20.98
C VAL A 90 9.99 20.52 21.53
#